data_AF-A0A0B4VS89-F1
#
_entry.id   AF-A0A0B4VS89-F1
#
_cell.length_a   1.000
_cell.length_b   1.000
_cell.length_c   1.000
_cell.angle_alpha   90.00
_cell.angle_beta   90.00
_cell.angle_gamma   90.00
#
_symmetry.space_group_name_H-M   'P 1'
#
loop_
_entity.id
_entity.type
_entity.pdbx_description
1 polymer ?
#
loop_
_entity_poly.entity_id
_entity_poly.type
_entity_poly.pdbx_seq_one_letter_code
_entity_poly.pdbx_strand_id
1 'polypeptide(L)'
;QWVGMGETLYDSEPVVRAVLNHCDAVVRAERGASLLDVMFRRAETTSDLNDAVWAQPALYALGCALTALWASVGIRPNVALGHGTGE
;
A
#
# COMPACT_ATOMS: atom_id res chain seq x y z
N GLN A 1 3.31 10.29 -2.08
CA GLN A 1 2.08 9.70 -1.52
C GLN A 1 0.94 10.70 -1.66
N TRP A 2 -0.30 10.23 -1.86
CA TRP A 2 -1.51 11.06 -1.84
C TRP A 2 -2.71 10.24 -1.36
N VAL A 3 -3.74 10.89 -0.82
CA VAL A 3 -4.96 10.20 -0.36
C VAL A 3 -5.71 9.61 -1.56
N GLY A 4 -6.14 8.36 -1.42
CA GLY A 4 -6.80 7.59 -2.48
C GLY A 4 -5.83 6.85 -3.41
N MET A 5 -4.51 6.92 -3.16
CA MET A 5 -3.54 6.17 -3.98
C MET A 5 -3.80 4.67 -3.88
N GLY A 6 -4.00 4.01 -5.03
CA GLY A 6 -4.27 2.58 -5.10
C GLY A 6 -5.71 2.17 -4.75
N GLU A 7 -6.62 3.09 -4.43
CA GLU A 7 -8.00 2.74 -4.04
C GLU A 7 -8.78 2.07 -5.18
N THR A 8 -8.70 2.62 -6.39
CA THR A 8 -9.34 2.02 -7.56
C THR A 8 -8.83 0.60 -7.83
N LEU A 9 -7.52 0.37 -7.69
CA LEU A 9 -6.94 -0.96 -7.87
C LEU A 9 -7.30 -1.90 -6.72
N TYR A 10 -7.41 -1.40 -5.49
CA TYR A 10 -7.90 -2.17 -4.35
C TYR A 10 -9.33 -2.66 -4.60
N ASP A 11 -10.17 -1.83 -5.23
CA ASP A 11 -11.56 -2.17 -5.52
C ASP A 11 -11.72 -3.08 -6.75
N SER A 12 -10.86 -2.97 -7.76
CA SER A 12 -10.97 -3.75 -9.01
C SER A 12 -10.13 -5.04 -9.04
N GLU A 13 -8.93 -5.06 -8.44
CA GLU A 13 -7.96 -6.14 -8.60
C GLU A 13 -7.84 -7.01 -7.33
N PRO A 14 -8.27 -8.29 -7.36
CA PRO A 14 -8.19 -9.18 -6.20
C PRO A 14 -6.77 -9.37 -5.64
N VAL A 15 -5.76 -9.38 -6.50
CA VAL A 15 -4.35 -9.52 -6.12
C VAL A 15 -3.87 -8.30 -5.35
N VAL A 16 -4.20 -7.10 -5.82
CA VAL A 16 -3.88 -5.83 -5.13
C VAL A 16 -4.56 -5.80 -3.77
N ARG A 17 -5.86 -6.14 -3.73
CA ARG A 17 -6.64 -6.20 -2.48
C ARG A 17 -6.02 -7.14 -1.46
N ALA A 18 -5.58 -8.33 -1.89
CA ALA A 18 -4.95 -9.32 -1.01
C ALA A 18 -3.64 -8.80 -0.39
N VAL A 19 -2.79 -8.17 -1.20
CA VAL A 19 -1.51 -7.60 -0.71
C VAL A 19 -1.76 -6.45 0.24
N LEU A 20 -2.64 -5.50 -0.12
CA LEU A 20 -2.92 -4.35 0.72
C LEU A 20 -3.58 -4.75 2.05
N ASN A 21 -4.50 -5.72 2.05
CA ASN A 21 -5.08 -6.28 3.28
C ASN A 21 -4.03 -6.95 4.17
N HIS A 22 -3.05 -7.64 3.57
CA HIS A 22 -1.97 -8.25 4.32
C HIS A 22 -1.09 -7.19 5.00
N CYS A 23 -0.63 -6.18 4.26
CA CYS A 23 0.17 -5.09 4.80
C CYS A 23 -0.58 -4.33 5.91
N ASP A 24 -1.86 -4.06 5.69
CA ASP A 24 -2.74 -3.39 6.64
C ASP A 24 -2.94 -4.19 7.93
N ALA A 25 -3.08 -5.51 7.86
CA ALA A 25 -3.13 -6.37 9.05
C ALA A 25 -1.84 -6.29 9.87
N VAL A 26 -0.67 -6.31 9.22
CA VAL A 26 0.64 -6.18 9.87
C VAL A 26 0.80 -4.81 10.53
N VAL A 27 0.52 -3.72 9.79
CA VAL A 27 0.63 -2.36 10.33
C VAL A 27 -0.35 -2.13 11.47
N ARG A 28 -1.58 -2.65 11.37
CA ARG A 28 -2.58 -2.54 12.43
C ARG A 28 -2.14 -3.27 13.70
N ALA A 29 -1.51 -4.43 13.59
CA ALA A 29 -0.98 -5.15 14.74
C ALA A 29 0.12 -4.35 15.47
N GLU A 30 0.99 -3.66 14.74
CA GLU A 30 2.10 -2.88 15.31
C GLU A 30 1.67 -1.48 15.81
N ARG A 31 0.70 -0.85 15.13
CA ARG A 31 0.36 0.58 15.36
C ARG A 31 -1.02 0.81 15.96
N GLY A 32 -1.87 -0.22 16.02
CA GLY A 32 -3.25 -0.11 16.51
C GLY A 32 -4.22 0.62 15.58
N ALA A 33 -3.79 1.00 14.38
CA ALA A 33 -4.62 1.72 13.40
C ALA A 33 -4.47 1.15 11.99
N SER A 34 -5.55 1.25 11.22
CA SER A 34 -5.69 0.73 9.86
C SER A 34 -4.88 1.57 8.87
N LEU A 35 -3.97 0.95 8.13
CA LEU A 35 -3.23 1.62 7.07
C LEU A 35 -4.17 2.01 5.92
N LEU A 36 -5.14 1.15 5.60
CA LEU A 36 -6.11 1.41 4.53
C LEU A 36 -7.01 2.61 4.85
N ASP A 37 -7.38 2.80 6.12
CA ASP A 37 -8.19 3.94 6.54
C ASP A 37 -7.41 5.24 6.32
N VAL A 38 -6.11 5.26 6.62
CA VAL A 38 -5.24 6.42 6.37
C VAL A 38 -5.01 6.64 4.87
N MET A 39 -4.76 5.58 4.10
CA MET A 39 -4.52 5.68 2.65
C MET A 39 -5.74 6.20 1.88
N PHE A 40 -6.93 5.74 2.23
CA PHE A 40 -8.17 6.03 1.51
C PHE A 40 -9.03 7.11 2.18
N ARG A 41 -8.58 7.63 3.33
CA ARG A 41 -9.38 8.51 4.20
C ARG A 41 -10.76 7.91 4.48
N ARG A 42 -10.76 6.62 4.84
CA ARG A 42 -11.95 5.92 5.35
C ARG A 42 -11.99 6.14 6.87
N ALA A 43 -13.20 6.24 7.42
CA ALA A 43 -13.44 6.66 8.80
C ALA A 43 -12.90 8.06 9.16
N GLU A 44 -13.27 8.56 10.34
CA GLU A 44 -12.73 9.80 10.91
C GLU A 44 -11.31 9.58 11.46
N THR A 45 -10.40 9.08 10.61
CA THR A 45 -9.00 8.94 11.00
C THR A 45 -8.35 10.31 11.16
N THR A 46 -7.75 10.57 12.31
CA THR A 46 -6.96 11.79 12.58
C THR A 46 -5.52 11.67 12.08
N SER A 47 -5.15 10.51 11.53
CA SER A 47 -3.80 10.23 11.07
C SER A 47 -3.54 10.86 9.69
N ASP A 48 -2.40 11.55 9.56
CA ASP A 48 -1.99 12.18 8.30
C ASP A 48 -1.11 11.24 7.48
N LEU A 49 -1.52 10.99 6.23
CA LEU A 49 -0.72 10.20 5.27
C LEU A 49 0.63 10.88 4.93
N ASN A 50 0.78 12.17 5.18
CA ASN A 50 2.05 12.88 5.00
C ASN A 50 3.05 12.67 6.14
N ASP A 51 2.61 12.15 7.29
CA ASP A 51 3.54 11.71 8.32
C ASP A 51 4.33 10.50 7.79
N ALA A 52 5.66 10.52 7.93
CA ALA A 52 6.54 9.44 7.50
C ALA A 52 6.09 8.08 8.07
N VAL A 53 5.52 8.07 9.28
CA VAL A 53 5.01 6.87 9.94
C VAL A 53 3.92 6.14 9.14
N TRP A 54 3.18 6.89 8.31
CA TRP A 54 2.11 6.39 7.43
C TRP A 54 2.51 6.41 5.95
N ALA A 55 3.24 7.43 5.52
CA ALA A 55 3.71 7.57 4.14
C ALA A 55 4.58 6.38 3.71
N GLN A 56 5.52 5.95 4.57
CA GLN A 56 6.46 4.88 4.23
C GLN A 56 5.78 3.52 4.09
N PRO A 57 4.97 3.04 5.07
CA PRO A 57 4.23 1.79 4.90
C PRO A 57 3.24 1.83 3.74
N ALA A 58 2.61 2.98 3.48
CA ALA A 58 1.66 3.11 2.38
C ALA A 58 2.32 3.01 1.01
N LEU A 59 3.49 3.65 0.83
CA LEU A 59 4.29 3.52 -0.39
C LEU A 59 4.80 2.09 -0.59
N TYR A 60 5.28 1.45 0.48
CA TYR A 60 5.71 0.06 0.46
C TYR A 60 4.56 -0.88 0.05
N ALA A 61 3.41 -0.78 0.71
CA ALA A 61 2.24 -1.61 0.45
C ALA A 61 1.76 -1.46 -1.00
N LEU A 62 1.70 -0.23 -1.52
CA LEU A 62 1.34 0.03 -2.91
C LEU A 62 2.38 -0.56 -3.89
N GLY A 63 3.68 -0.42 -3.60
CA GLY A 63 4.75 -0.98 -4.43
C GLY A 63 4.68 -2.51 -4.50
N CYS A 64 4.45 -3.18 -3.36
CA CYS A 64 4.23 -4.62 -3.32
C CYS A 64 2.99 -5.04 -4.11
N ALA A 65 1.89 -4.28 -3.97
CA ALA A 65 0.64 -4.60 -4.65
C ALA A 65 0.75 -4.45 -6.18
N LEU A 66 1.42 -3.42 -6.66
CA LEU A 66 1.71 -3.22 -8.09
C LEU A 66 2.64 -4.31 -8.63
N THR A 67 3.66 -4.69 -7.87
CA THR A 67 4.57 -5.78 -8.22
C THR A 67 3.81 -7.11 -8.35
N ALA A 68 2.93 -7.41 -7.39
CA ALA A 68 2.10 -8.60 -7.43
C ALA A 68 1.12 -8.58 -8.62
N LEU A 69 0.53 -7.43 -8.94
CA LEU A 69 -0.33 -7.27 -10.11
C LEU A 69 0.44 -7.57 -11.41
N TRP A 70 1.62 -7.00 -11.59
CA TRP A 70 2.48 -7.29 -12.74
C TRP A 70 2.85 -8.77 -12.84
N ALA A 71 3.21 -9.40 -11.72
CA ALA A 71 3.50 -10.82 -11.68
C ALA A 71 2.28 -11.67 -12.08
N SER A 72 1.07 -11.26 -11.69
CA SER A 72 -0.17 -11.99 -11.99
C SER A 72 -0.51 -12.01 -13.49
N VAL A 73 -0.04 -11.02 -14.25
CA VAL A 73 -0.18 -10.94 -15.72
C VAL A 73 1.07 -11.43 -16.47
N GLY A 74 2.00 -12.09 -15.77
CA GLY A 74 3.17 -12.72 -16.36
C GLY A 74 4.38 -11.81 -16.57
N ILE A 75 4.34 -10.55 -16.11
CA ILE A 75 5.49 -9.64 -16.17
C ILE A 75 6.48 -10.06 -15.09
N ARG A 76 7.71 -10.39 -15.50
CA ARG A 76 8.82 -10.73 -14.61
C ARG A 76 9.98 -9.75 -14.83
N PRO A 77 10.23 -8.80 -13.92
CA PRO A 77 11.32 -7.86 -14.08
C PRO A 77 12.68 -8.57 -13.99
N ASN A 78 13.60 -8.25 -14.91
CA ASN A 78 14.98 -8.72 -14.85
C ASN A 78 15.86 -7.87 -13.93
N VAL A 79 15.45 -6.62 -13.66
CA VAL A 79 16.12 -5.66 -12.79
C VAL A 79 15.07 -4.89 -12.01
N ALA A 80 15.33 -4.63 -10.73
CA ALA A 80 14.58 -3.71 -9.89
C ALA A 80 15.53 -2.65 -9.33
N LEU A 81 15.09 -1.39 -9.32
CA LEU A 81 15.83 -0.26 -8.76
C LEU A 81 14.89 0.49 -7.84
N GLY A 82 15.35 0.80 -6.64
CA GLY A 82 14.67 1.66 -5.68
C GLY A 82 15.43 2.96 -5.46
N HIS A 83 14.76 3.92 -4.84
CA HIS A 83 15.41 5.13 -4.35
C HIS A 83 14.79 5.51 -3.01
N GLY A 84 15.63 5.61 -1.97
CA GLY A 84 15.19 5.95 -0.62
C GLY A 84 14.25 4.88 -0.07
N THR A 85 13.06 5.28 0.38
CA THR A 85 12.03 4.35 0.89
C THR A 85 11.48 3.39 -0.18
N GLY A 86 11.79 3.60 -1.45
CA GLY A 86 11.39 2.71 -2.55
C GLY A 86 12.36 1.56 -2.83
N GLU A 87 13.46 1.46 -2.08
CA GLU A 87 14.45 0.37 -2.15
C GLU A 87 14.11 -0.75 -1.16
#